data_AF-A0A7X6UK82-F1
#
_entry.id   AF-A0A7X6UK82-F1
#
_cell.length_a   1.000
_cell.length_b   1.000
_cell.length_c   1.000
_cell.angle_alpha   90.00
_cell.angle_beta   90.00
_cell.angle_gamma   90.00
#
_symmetry.space_group_name_H-M   'P 1'
#
loop_
_entity.id
_entity.type
_entity.pdbx_description
1 polymer ?
#
loop_
_entity_poly.entity_id
_entity_poly.type
_entity_poly.pdbx_seq_one_letter_code
_entity_poly.pdbx_strand_id
1 'polypeptide(L)'
;MNTAIKINYYTKAAYELANSHPCPRSASDVYSLGVSFQYCIRAKYNEIDSLKRDIDKTCLADLAAKQLAIKTGIEKQAKYNLNMLLQKFYDDGGPIMEDLVTEEMAKNIQPFFNRITINFLKSLDETVNQTAIGNLSVREMDAEINHQIIELYSTLGRMFQVTEVKNAFTDLIKIRQK
;
A
#
# COMPACT_ATOMS: atom_id res chain seq x y z
N MET A 1 8.50 -30.49 19.69
CA MET A 1 8.88 -30.19 18.30
C MET A 1 9.00 -28.68 18.18
N ASN A 2 10.23 -28.18 17.98
CA ASN A 2 10.53 -26.76 17.91
C ASN A 2 10.45 -26.34 16.44
N THR A 3 9.27 -25.97 15.95
CA THR A 3 9.08 -25.46 14.59
C THR A 3 9.62 -24.04 14.57
N ALA A 4 10.93 -23.90 14.31
CA ALA A 4 11.51 -22.60 14.00
C ALA A 4 10.71 -22.01 12.83
N ILE A 5 9.96 -20.94 13.09
CA ILE A 5 9.26 -20.17 12.05
C ILE A 5 10.33 -19.73 11.08
N LYS A 6 10.38 -20.36 9.91
CA LYS A 6 11.34 -20.01 8.86
C LYS A 6 10.97 -18.60 8.41
N ILE A 7 11.76 -17.60 8.82
CA ILE A 7 11.50 -16.20 8.50
C ILE A 7 11.42 -16.09 6.97
N ASN A 8 10.25 -15.69 6.46
CA ASN A 8 10.11 -15.38 5.05
C ASN A 8 10.76 -14.02 4.78
N TYR A 9 12.03 -14.04 4.36
CA TYR A 9 12.82 -12.83 4.09
C TYR A 9 12.18 -11.91 3.04
N TYR A 10 11.44 -12.48 2.08
CA TYR A 10 10.74 -11.69 1.07
C TYR A 10 9.60 -10.87 1.70
N THR A 11 8.81 -11.51 2.56
CA THR A 11 7.73 -10.82 3.28
C THR A 11 8.28 -9.80 4.28
N LYS A 12 9.37 -10.14 4.98
CA LYS A 12 10.04 -9.20 5.88
C LYS A 12 10.54 -7.96 5.14
N ALA A 13 11.21 -8.13 3.99
CA ALA A 13 11.66 -7.02 3.17
C ALA A 13 10.49 -6.17 2.64
N ALA A 14 9.38 -6.79 2.25
CA ALA A 14 8.18 -6.08 1.81
C ALA A 14 7.56 -5.24 2.95
N TYR A 15 7.56 -5.77 4.17
CA TYR A 15 7.09 -5.07 5.36
C TYR A 15 8.01 -3.91 5.75
N GLU A 16 9.32 -4.14 5.77
CA GLU A 16 10.32 -3.09 6.03
C GLU A 16 10.25 -1.97 5.00
N LEU A 17 10.06 -2.31 3.72
CA LEU A 17 9.83 -1.31 2.67
C LEU A 17 8.58 -0.48 2.95
N ALA A 18 7.44 -1.11 3.23
CA ALA A 18 6.19 -0.39 3.53
C ALA A 18 6.29 0.48 4.80
N ASN A 19 7.02 0.01 5.82
CA ASN A 19 7.18 0.71 7.09
C ASN A 19 8.23 1.85 7.06
N SER A 20 9.18 1.79 6.13
CA SER A 20 10.26 2.80 6.00
C SER A 20 9.89 3.98 5.10
N HIS A 21 8.69 3.99 4.52
CA HIS A 21 8.27 5.10 3.67
C HIS A 21 8.19 6.42 4.46
N PRO A 22 8.83 7.50 4.00
CA PRO A 22 8.63 8.82 4.58
C PRO A 22 7.20 9.29 4.33
N CYS A 23 6.75 10.28 5.12
CA CYS A 23 5.46 10.89 4.88
C CYS A 23 5.43 11.51 3.47
N PRO A 24 4.43 11.19 2.63
CA PRO A 24 4.35 11.68 1.26
C PRO A 24 4.38 13.20 1.18
N ARG A 25 5.18 13.73 0.24
CA ARG A 25 5.27 15.17 -0.02
C ARG A 25 4.67 15.59 -1.36
N SER A 26 4.50 14.63 -2.25
CA SER A 26 3.92 14.78 -3.58
C SER A 26 2.90 13.67 -3.87
N ALA A 27 2.12 13.82 -4.95
CA ALA A 27 1.29 12.72 -5.45
C ALA A 27 2.13 11.50 -5.88
N SER A 28 3.35 11.72 -6.38
CA SER A 28 4.27 10.64 -6.76
C SER A 28 4.66 9.77 -5.55
N ASP A 29 4.90 10.40 -4.40
CA ASP A 29 5.20 9.68 -3.15
C ASP A 29 4.00 8.85 -2.69
N VAL A 30 2.77 9.37 -2.84
CA VAL A 30 1.55 8.63 -2.54
C VAL A 30 1.41 7.40 -3.42
N TYR A 31 1.64 7.52 -4.73
CA TYR A 31 1.59 6.36 -5.63
C TYR A 31 2.68 5.33 -5.30
N SER A 32 3.89 5.78 -4.97
CA SER A 32 5.00 4.92 -4.56
C SER A 32 4.67 4.14 -3.29
N LEU A 33 4.12 4.83 -2.28
CA LEU A 33 3.59 4.22 -1.07
C LEU A 33 2.49 3.19 -1.37
N GLY A 34 1.57 3.54 -2.27
CA GLY A 34 0.52 2.64 -2.75
C GLY A 34 1.08 1.34 -3.30
N VAL A 35 2.08 1.41 -4.18
CA VAL A 35 2.80 0.26 -4.74
C VAL A 35 3.44 -0.59 -3.65
N SER A 36 4.09 0.02 -2.66
CA SER A 36 4.71 -0.72 -1.55
C SER A 36 3.70 -1.48 -0.70
N PHE A 37 2.51 -0.94 -0.46
CA PHE A 37 1.46 -1.68 0.21
C PHE A 37 0.94 -2.86 -0.62
N GLN A 38 0.77 -2.69 -1.94
CA GLN A 38 0.38 -3.82 -2.81
C GLN A 38 1.42 -4.94 -2.78
N TYR A 39 2.70 -4.56 -2.76
CA TYR A 39 3.79 -5.51 -2.65
C TYR A 39 3.78 -6.26 -1.31
N CYS A 40 3.53 -5.55 -0.20
CA CYS A 40 3.40 -6.13 1.14
C CYS A 40 2.22 -7.13 1.22
N ILE A 41 1.04 -6.76 0.75
CA ILE A 41 -0.14 -7.65 0.75
C ILE A 41 0.13 -8.89 -0.11
N ARG A 42 0.70 -8.72 -1.30
CA ARG A 42 1.06 -9.85 -2.17
C ARG A 42 2.03 -10.81 -1.47
N ALA A 43 3.03 -10.27 -0.78
CA ALA A 43 3.99 -11.10 -0.03
C ALA A 43 3.30 -11.91 1.07
N LYS A 44 2.28 -11.33 1.73
CA LYS A 44 1.49 -12.03 2.75
C LYS A 44 0.63 -13.16 2.19
N TYR A 45 0.00 -12.97 1.03
CA TYR A 45 -0.72 -14.07 0.37
C TYR A 45 0.20 -15.23 0.00
N ASN A 46 1.39 -14.93 -0.53
CA ASN A 46 2.39 -15.95 -0.83
C ASN A 46 2.93 -16.64 0.43
N GLU A 47 3.05 -15.92 1.54
CA GLU A 47 3.47 -16.48 2.82
C GLU A 47 2.46 -17.53 3.31
N ILE A 48 1.15 -17.23 3.29
CA ILE A 48 0.12 -18.20 3.69
C ILE A 48 0.10 -19.43 2.77
N ASP A 49 0.24 -19.23 1.46
CA ASP A 49 0.27 -20.33 0.48
C ASP A 49 1.41 -21.32 0.78
N SER A 50 2.55 -20.81 1.26
CA SER A 50 3.68 -21.64 1.66
C SER A 50 3.46 -22.40 2.97
N LEU A 51 2.56 -21.94 3.84
CA LEU A 51 2.34 -22.46 5.20
C LEU A 51 1.26 -23.54 5.27
N LYS A 52 0.25 -23.52 4.38
CA LYS A 52 -0.87 -24.49 4.44
C LYS A 52 -0.88 -25.44 3.24
N ARG A 53 -0.99 -26.75 3.52
CA ARG A 53 -1.18 -27.77 2.49
C ARG A 53 -2.64 -27.86 2.00
N ASP A 54 -3.60 -27.49 2.86
CA ASP A 54 -5.04 -27.70 2.65
C ASP A 54 -5.82 -26.41 2.38
N ILE A 55 -5.15 -25.25 2.22
CA ILE A 55 -5.81 -24.05 1.69
C ILE A 55 -5.89 -24.18 0.18
N ASP A 56 -6.99 -23.68 -0.39
CA ASP A 56 -7.17 -23.52 -1.83
C ASP A 56 -6.06 -22.61 -2.40
N LYS A 57 -4.99 -23.25 -2.88
CA LYS A 57 -3.80 -22.60 -3.42
C LYS A 57 -4.10 -21.78 -4.67
N THR A 58 -5.10 -22.22 -5.45
CA THR A 58 -5.55 -21.50 -6.64
C THR A 58 -6.14 -20.15 -6.22
N CYS A 59 -6.91 -20.11 -5.14
CA CYS A 59 -7.46 -18.86 -4.60
C CYS A 59 -6.37 -17.86 -4.15
N LEU A 60 -5.33 -18.30 -3.44
CA LEU A 60 -4.26 -17.40 -2.99
C LEU A 60 -3.39 -16.87 -4.14
N ALA A 61 -3.12 -17.72 -5.15
CA ALA A 61 -2.40 -17.29 -6.35
C ALA A 61 -3.17 -16.21 -7.12
N ASP A 62 -4.49 -16.38 -7.25
CA ASP A 62 -5.37 -15.38 -7.88
C ASP A 62 -5.38 -14.06 -7.11
N LEU A 63 -5.41 -14.11 -5.77
CA LEU A 63 -5.31 -12.92 -4.92
C LEU A 63 -3.96 -12.22 -5.07
N ALA A 64 -2.86 -12.96 -5.16
CA ALA A 64 -1.54 -12.41 -5.42
C ALA A 64 -1.46 -11.76 -6.82
N ALA A 65 -2.08 -12.37 -7.83
CA ALA A 65 -2.20 -11.80 -9.17
C ALA A 65 -3.05 -10.52 -9.19
N LYS A 66 -4.16 -10.49 -8.42
CA LYS A 66 -4.99 -9.29 -8.22
C LYS A 66 -4.18 -8.12 -7.65
N GLN A 67 -3.32 -8.36 -6.66
CA GLN A 67 -2.44 -7.30 -6.14
C GLN A 67 -1.45 -6.77 -7.18
N LEU A 68 -0.95 -7.64 -8.07
CA LEU A 68 -0.09 -7.22 -9.18
C LEU A 68 -0.86 -6.35 -10.19
N ALA A 69 -2.09 -6.72 -10.53
CA ALA A 69 -2.94 -5.92 -11.40
C ALA A 69 -3.24 -4.53 -10.80
N ILE A 70 -3.55 -4.47 -9.49
CA ILE A 70 -3.75 -3.21 -8.76
C ILE A 70 -2.47 -2.36 -8.81
N LYS A 71 -1.30 -2.95 -8.52
CA LYS A 71 0.00 -2.27 -8.64
C LYS A 71 0.19 -1.67 -10.04
N THR A 72 -0.07 -2.43 -11.10
CA THR A 72 0.03 -1.93 -12.48
C THR A 72 -0.95 -0.78 -12.74
N GLY A 73 -2.15 -0.81 -12.16
CA GLY A 73 -3.09 0.30 -12.18
C GLY A 73 -2.53 1.57 -11.53
N ILE A 74 -1.87 1.43 -10.38
CA ILE A 74 -1.22 2.54 -9.67
C ILE A 74 -0.07 3.11 -10.50
N GLU A 75 0.79 2.27 -11.07
CA GLU A 75 1.92 2.70 -11.91
C GLU A 75 1.44 3.45 -13.16
N LYS A 76 0.33 3.01 -13.77
CA LYS A 76 -0.29 3.72 -14.89
C LYS A 76 -0.78 5.11 -14.48
N GLN A 77 -1.40 5.22 -13.32
CA GLN A 77 -1.86 6.51 -12.78
C GLN A 77 -0.69 7.43 -12.43
N ALA A 78 0.37 6.89 -11.82
CA ALA A 78 1.60 7.63 -11.52
C ALA A 78 2.25 8.19 -12.80
N LYS A 79 2.32 7.37 -13.85
CA LYS A 79 2.85 7.80 -15.16
C LYS A 79 1.99 8.89 -15.80
N TYR A 80 0.66 8.77 -15.69
CA TYR A 80 -0.25 9.83 -16.16
C TYR A 80 -0.03 11.14 -15.39
N ASN A 81 0.09 11.09 -14.07
CA ASN A 81 0.38 12.27 -13.24
C ASN A 81 1.72 12.93 -13.61
N LEU A 82 2.76 12.13 -13.82
CA LEU A 82 4.06 12.63 -14.27
C LEU A 82 3.96 13.36 -15.61
N ASN A 83 3.24 12.80 -16.58
CA ASN A 83 3.03 13.45 -17.88
C ASN A 83 2.30 14.79 -17.75
N MET A 84 1.30 14.87 -16.86
CA MET A 84 0.59 16.13 -16.59
C MET A 84 1.52 17.18 -15.97
N LEU A 85 2.38 16.78 -15.03
CA LEU A 85 3.38 17.66 -14.43
C LEU A 85 4.38 18.13 -15.49
N LEU A 86 4.91 17.23 -16.32
CA LEU A 86 5.83 17.58 -17.41
C LEU A 86 5.20 18.55 -18.41
N GLN A 87 3.93 18.35 -18.78
CA GLN A 87 3.23 19.29 -19.66
C GLN A 87 3.18 20.68 -19.02
N LYS A 88 2.77 20.76 -17.75
CA LYS A 88 2.75 22.01 -17.00
C LYS A 88 4.13 22.68 -16.91
N PHE A 89 5.18 21.90 -16.69
CA PHE A 89 6.56 22.40 -16.69
C PHE A 89 6.88 23.16 -17.99
N TYR A 90 6.59 22.53 -19.14
CA TYR A 90 6.90 23.13 -20.43
C TYR A 90 5.99 24.32 -20.75
N ASP A 91 4.70 24.25 -20.37
CA ASP A 91 3.74 25.34 -20.57
C ASP A 91 4.13 26.59 -19.76
N ASP A 92 4.68 26.40 -18.55
CA ASP A 92 5.09 27.49 -17.65
C ASP A 92 6.54 27.97 -17.90
N GLY A 93 7.23 27.47 -18.93
CA GLY A 93 8.59 27.91 -19.29
C GLY A 93 9.72 27.26 -18.49
N GLY A 94 9.46 26.10 -17.88
CA GLY A 94 10.44 25.27 -17.17
C GLY A 94 10.83 25.71 -15.75
N PRO A 95 9.91 26.21 -14.91
CA PRO A 95 10.25 26.60 -13.54
C PRO A 95 10.55 25.36 -12.68
N ILE A 96 11.39 25.53 -11.64
CA ILE A 96 11.63 24.48 -10.64
C ILE A 96 10.30 24.09 -10.00
N MET A 97 9.95 22.79 -10.06
CA MET A 97 8.81 22.26 -9.33
C MET A 97 9.24 21.85 -7.93
N GLU A 98 8.79 22.61 -6.94
CA GLU A 98 8.94 22.25 -5.53
C GLU A 98 7.85 21.28 -5.09
N ASP A 99 8.15 20.46 -4.08
CA ASP A 99 7.16 19.59 -3.46
C ASP A 99 6.03 20.44 -2.82
N LEU A 100 4.79 20.04 -3.08
CA LEU A 100 3.60 20.75 -2.60
C LEU A 100 3.45 20.70 -1.08
N VAL A 101 3.99 19.68 -0.43
CA VAL A 101 4.12 19.59 1.01
C VAL A 101 5.56 19.90 1.39
N THR A 102 5.73 20.98 2.15
CA THR A 102 7.05 21.38 2.65
C THR A 102 7.60 20.34 3.63
N GLU A 103 8.92 20.34 3.82
CA GLU A 103 9.56 19.44 4.78
C GLU A 103 9.04 19.64 6.21
N GLU A 104 8.76 20.88 6.60
CA GLU A 104 8.19 21.21 7.91
C GLU A 104 6.78 20.63 8.07
N MET A 105 5.90 20.80 7.07
CA MET A 105 4.57 20.20 7.08
C MET A 105 4.63 18.68 7.20
N ALA A 106 5.52 18.03 6.42
CA ALA A 106 5.72 16.59 6.46
C ALA A 106 6.21 16.13 7.84
N LYS A 107 7.19 16.82 8.44
CA LYS A 107 7.70 16.52 9.80
C LYS A 107 6.60 16.60 10.86
N ASN A 108 5.72 17.60 10.76
CA ASN A 108 4.62 17.79 11.72
C ASN A 108 3.60 16.64 11.68
N ILE A 109 3.32 16.07 10.50
CA ILE A 109 2.34 14.99 10.35
C ILE A 109 2.98 13.58 10.36
N GLN A 110 4.31 13.47 10.26
CA GLN A 110 5.05 12.20 10.22
C GLN A 110 4.70 11.26 11.38
N PRO A 111 4.57 11.69 12.66
CA PRO A 111 4.24 10.77 13.75
C PRO A 111 2.87 10.10 13.58
N PHE A 112 1.88 10.87 13.09
CA PHE A 112 0.55 10.35 12.82
C PHE A 112 0.56 9.40 11.62
N PHE A 113 1.29 9.77 10.56
CA PHE A 113 1.47 8.93 9.38
C PHE A 113 2.07 7.58 9.77
N ASN A 114 3.18 7.60 10.52
CA ASN A 114 3.84 6.39 11.01
C ASN A 114 2.90 5.51 11.83
N ARG A 115 2.15 6.11 12.76
CA ARG A 115 1.21 5.37 13.61
C ARG A 115 0.13 4.68 12.77
N ILE A 116 -0.47 5.39 11.82
CA ILE A 116 -1.52 4.86 10.95
C ILE A 116 -0.98 3.71 10.09
N THR A 117 0.19 3.89 9.47
CA THR A 117 0.84 2.87 8.65
C THR A 117 1.21 1.63 9.47
N ILE A 118 1.82 1.81 10.66
CA ILE A 118 2.18 0.69 11.55
C ILE A 118 0.94 -0.08 12.00
N ASN A 119 -0.15 0.62 12.33
CA ASN A 119 -1.40 -0.02 12.74
C ASN A 119 -2.00 -0.86 11.62
N PHE A 120 -2.00 -0.34 10.38
CA PHE A 120 -2.43 -1.11 9.22
C PHE A 120 -1.59 -2.38 9.04
N LEU A 121 -0.27 -2.25 9.10
CA LEU A 121 0.62 -3.40 8.89
C LEU A 121 0.46 -4.48 9.98
N LYS A 122 0.22 -4.08 11.23
CA LYS A 122 -0.15 -5.00 12.32
C LYS A 122 -1.49 -5.68 12.06
N SER A 123 -2.50 -4.93 11.65
CA SER A 123 -3.83 -5.47 11.32
C SER A 123 -3.76 -6.47 10.16
N LEU A 124 -2.94 -6.19 9.16
CA LEU A 124 -2.67 -7.09 8.05
C LEU A 124 -2.06 -8.42 8.55
N ASP A 125 -1.07 -8.35 9.43
CA ASP A 125 -0.47 -9.54 10.05
C ASP A 125 -1.49 -10.34 10.88
N GLU A 126 -2.33 -9.65 11.66
CA GLU A 126 -3.39 -10.28 12.45
C GLU A 126 -4.39 -11.01 11.56
N THR A 127 -4.92 -10.36 10.51
CA THR A 127 -5.87 -10.96 9.55
C THR A 127 -5.28 -12.20 8.85
N VAL A 128 -4.02 -12.11 8.45
CA VAL A 128 -3.26 -13.22 7.85
C VAL A 128 -3.10 -14.38 8.84
N ASN A 129 -2.76 -14.09 10.10
CA ASN A 129 -2.61 -15.09 11.14
C ASN A 129 -3.94 -15.78 11.48
N GLN A 130 -5.05 -15.05 11.54
CA GLN A 130 -6.39 -15.62 11.76
C GLN A 130 -6.78 -16.62 10.64
N THR A 131 -6.41 -16.31 9.39
CA THR A 131 -6.59 -17.22 8.25
C THR A 131 -5.67 -18.44 8.34
N ALA A 132 -4.43 -18.22 8.79
CA ALA A 132 -3.45 -19.28 9.00
C ALA A 132 -3.84 -20.25 10.13
N ILE A 133 -4.63 -19.83 11.12
CA ILE A 133 -5.16 -20.75 12.15
C ILE A 133 -6.57 -21.29 11.82
N GLY A 134 -7.17 -20.83 10.71
CA GLY A 134 -8.47 -21.32 10.22
C GLY A 134 -9.69 -20.62 10.80
N ASN A 135 -9.51 -19.50 11.51
CA ASN A 135 -10.60 -18.69 12.05
C ASN A 135 -11.26 -17.81 10.96
N LEU A 136 -10.54 -17.51 9.89
CA LEU A 136 -11.04 -16.83 8.71
C LEU A 136 -10.81 -17.69 7.46
N SER A 137 -11.78 -17.67 6.55
CA SER A 137 -11.58 -18.16 5.19
C SER A 137 -10.70 -17.20 4.37
N VAL A 138 -10.10 -17.69 3.28
CA VAL A 138 -9.31 -16.85 2.35
C VAL A 138 -10.14 -15.70 1.77
N ARG A 139 -11.43 -15.92 1.56
CA ARG A 139 -12.35 -14.89 1.05
C ARG A 139 -12.62 -13.78 2.07
N GLU A 140 -12.85 -14.16 3.33
CA GLU A 140 -13.01 -13.19 4.42
C GLU A 140 -11.72 -12.41 4.65
N MET A 141 -10.57 -13.07 4.55
CA MET A 141 -9.26 -12.42 4.60
C MET A 141 -9.08 -11.36 3.50
N ASP A 142 -9.40 -11.67 2.23
CA ASP A 142 -9.31 -10.68 1.13
C ASP A 142 -10.25 -9.50 1.37
N ALA A 143 -11.49 -9.76 1.78
CA ALA A 143 -12.46 -8.72 2.07
C ALA A 143 -12.00 -7.79 3.20
N GLU A 144 -11.46 -8.35 4.28
CA GLU A 144 -10.94 -7.61 5.43
C GLU A 144 -9.70 -6.79 5.06
N ILE A 145 -8.73 -7.38 4.38
CA ILE A 145 -7.54 -6.65 3.90
C ILE A 145 -7.94 -5.52 2.94
N ASN A 146 -8.92 -5.76 2.08
CA ASN A 146 -9.44 -4.75 1.17
C ASN A 146 -10.12 -3.60 1.92
N HIS A 147 -10.87 -3.90 2.98
CA HIS A 147 -11.45 -2.88 3.84
C HIS A 147 -10.37 -2.05 4.55
N GLN A 148 -9.41 -2.71 5.20
CA GLN A 148 -8.32 -2.09 5.93
C GLN A 148 -7.48 -1.14 5.06
N ILE A 149 -7.14 -1.53 3.83
CA ILE A 149 -6.33 -0.67 2.95
C ILE A 149 -7.12 0.53 2.39
N ILE A 150 -8.43 0.38 2.16
CA ILE A 150 -9.29 1.50 1.76
C ILE A 150 -9.43 2.50 2.91
N GLU A 151 -9.60 2.00 4.13
CA GLU A 151 -9.66 2.83 5.34
C GLU A 151 -8.32 3.54 5.59
N LEU A 152 -7.21 2.84 5.40
CA LEU A 152 -5.86 3.41 5.44
C LEU A 152 -5.74 4.60 4.49
N TYR A 153 -6.01 4.41 3.20
CA TYR A 153 -5.92 5.48 2.21
C TYR A 153 -6.87 6.63 2.51
N SER A 154 -8.08 6.33 2.99
CA SER A 154 -9.06 7.35 3.37
C SER A 154 -8.59 8.18 4.56
N THR A 155 -7.95 7.54 5.54
CA THR A 155 -7.44 8.19 6.75
C THR A 155 -6.21 9.02 6.43
N LEU A 156 -5.24 8.44 5.71
CA LEU A 156 -4.05 9.17 5.26
C LEU A 156 -4.42 10.38 4.40
N GLY A 157 -5.32 10.22 3.43
CA GLY A 157 -5.76 11.33 2.57
C GLY A 157 -6.43 12.49 3.33
N ARG A 158 -7.08 12.23 4.47
CA ARG A 158 -7.67 13.27 5.33
C ARG A 158 -6.63 14.07 6.12
N MET A 159 -5.41 13.57 6.26
CA MET A 159 -4.34 14.28 6.98
C MET A 159 -3.75 15.43 6.16
N PHE A 160 -3.87 15.38 4.83
CA PHE A 160 -3.28 16.37 3.94
C PHE A 160 -4.29 17.44 3.54
N GLN A 161 -3.89 18.70 3.66
CA GLN A 161 -4.65 19.84 3.14
C GLN A 161 -4.39 20.06 1.64
N VAL A 162 -3.24 19.61 1.15
CA VAL A 162 -2.85 19.72 -0.26
C VAL A 162 -3.75 18.82 -1.11
N THR A 163 -4.54 19.46 -1.98
CA THR A 163 -5.56 18.78 -2.79
C THR A 163 -4.96 17.70 -3.70
N GLU A 164 -3.78 17.94 -4.28
CA GLU A 164 -3.14 16.96 -5.17
C GLU A 164 -2.78 15.66 -4.45
N VAL A 165 -2.18 15.75 -3.26
CA VAL A 165 -1.82 14.59 -2.41
C VAL A 165 -3.09 13.85 -1.98
N LYS A 166 -4.12 14.58 -1.56
CA LYS A 166 -5.43 14.01 -1.19
C LYS A 166 -6.11 13.29 -2.37
N ASN A 167 -6.02 13.88 -3.57
CA ASN A 167 -6.56 13.27 -4.79
C ASN A 167 -5.79 12.00 -5.15
N ALA A 168 -4.47 11.95 -4.97
CA ALA A 168 -3.70 10.74 -5.19
C ALA A 168 -4.17 9.58 -4.28
N PHE A 169 -4.46 9.84 -3.00
CA PHE A 169 -5.07 8.83 -2.12
C PHE A 169 -6.46 8.39 -2.59
N THR A 170 -7.26 9.33 -3.11
CA THR A 170 -8.58 9.04 -3.69
C THR A 170 -8.44 8.15 -4.92
N ASP A 171 -7.43 8.38 -5.75
CA ASP A 171 -7.15 7.55 -6.92
C ASP A 171 -6.72 6.13 -6.52
N LEU A 172 -5.91 5.98 -5.47
CA LEU A 172 -5.57 4.65 -4.92
C LEU A 172 -6.82 3.88 -4.49
N ILE A 173 -7.78 4.53 -3.83
CA ILE A 173 -9.07 3.92 -3.44
C ILE A 173 -9.86 3.48 -4.68
N LYS A 174 -9.98 4.36 -5.69
CA LYS A 174 -10.69 4.04 -6.93
C LYS A 174 -10.06 2.86 -7.67
N ILE A 175 -8.73 2.79 -7.72
CA ILE A 175 -8.02 1.66 -8.35
C ILE A 175 -8.29 0.36 -7.59
N ARG A 176 -8.38 0.43 -6.25
CA ARG A 176 -8.65 -0.73 -5.40
C ARG A 176 -10.08 -1.28 -5.54
N GLN A 177 -11.03 -0.43 -5.92
CA GLN A 177 -12.45 -0.77 -6.07
C GLN A 177 -12.83 -1.25 -7.48
N LYS A 178 -11.90 -1.20 -8.44
CA LYS A 178 -12.08 -1.74 -9.80
C LYS A 178 -11.83 -3.24 -9.82
#